data_AF-A0A8H5C519-F1
#
_entry.id   AF-A0A8H5C519-F1
#
_cell.length_a   1.000
_cell.length_b   1.000
_cell.length_c   1.000
_cell.angle_alpha   90.00
_cell.angle_beta   90.00
_cell.angle_gamma   90.00
#
_symmetry.space_group_name_H-M   'P 1'
#
loop_
_entity.id
_entity.type
_entity.pdbx_description
1 polymer ?
#
loop_
_entity_poly.entity_id
_entity_poly.type
_entity_poly.pdbx_seq_one_letter_code
_entity_poly.pdbx_strand_id
1 'polypeptide(L)'
;MSPFSSTLGALLIAVLLNTYLYGVATVQYVSYYYQQFQDPKWIRFTIGGLFVTDTFHSICIIYMAWVYAVEDFGNVTGLIQIIWPFPLSAIMMTFTAFIVQLFLSYRILLLTKKYVIAIPLAVLSLGCFVSGMFVGVKVWLAETHLALHALPIKVGFKGH
;
A
#
# COMPACT_ATOMS: atom_id res chain seq x y z
N MET A 1 -18.92 8.18 -21.52
CA MET A 1 -17.90 8.95 -20.79
C MET A 1 -16.54 8.65 -21.38
N SER A 2 -15.64 9.64 -21.45
CA SER A 2 -14.26 9.39 -21.84
C SER A 2 -13.56 8.52 -20.77
N PRO A 3 -12.66 7.60 -21.15
CA PRO A 3 -11.94 6.74 -20.21
C PRO A 3 -11.17 7.54 -19.15
N PHE A 4 -10.74 8.75 -19.48
CA PHE A 4 -10.11 9.72 -18.57
C PHE A 4 -10.99 10.04 -17.35
N SER A 5 -12.27 10.39 -17.56
CA SER A 5 -13.19 10.75 -16.48
C SER A 5 -13.50 9.57 -15.55
N SER A 6 -13.57 8.34 -16.10
CA SER A 6 -13.82 7.14 -15.30
C SER A 6 -12.65 6.81 -14.38
N THR A 7 -11.41 6.87 -14.88
CA THR A 7 -10.21 6.58 -14.08
C THR A 7 -9.97 7.65 -13.02
N LEU A 8 -10.12 8.93 -13.37
CA LEU A 8 -9.99 10.04 -12.42
C LEU A 8 -11.07 9.96 -11.32
N GLY A 9 -12.31 9.63 -11.69
CA GLY A 9 -13.41 9.42 -10.74
C GLY A 9 -13.14 8.25 -9.79
N ALA A 10 -12.65 7.12 -10.31
CA ALA A 10 -12.28 5.97 -9.49
C ALA A 10 -11.12 6.30 -8.53
N LEU A 11 -10.11 7.03 -8.98
CA LEU A 11 -8.99 7.48 -8.15
C LEU A 11 -9.49 8.39 -7.01
N LEU A 12 -10.37 9.33 -7.30
CA LEU A 12 -10.92 10.26 -6.30
C LEU A 12 -11.74 9.53 -5.23
N ILE A 13 -12.56 8.55 -5.63
CA ILE A 13 -13.28 7.68 -4.69
C ILE A 13 -12.30 6.86 -3.85
N ALA A 14 -11.24 6.31 -4.44
CA ALA A 14 -10.23 5.54 -3.73
C ALA A 14 -9.50 6.40 -2.67
N VAL A 15 -9.15 7.63 -2.99
CA VAL A 15 -8.51 8.57 -2.05
C VAL A 15 -9.44 8.90 -0.89
N LEU A 16 -10.72 9.22 -1.17
CA LEU A 16 -11.71 9.50 -0.14
C LEU A 16 -11.91 8.31 0.81
N LEU A 17 -12.02 7.11 0.25
CA LEU A 17 -12.15 5.87 1.02
C LEU A 17 -10.90 5.64 1.88
N ASN A 18 -9.70 5.82 1.31
CA ASN A 18 -8.44 5.64 2.02
C ASN A 18 -8.32 6.63 3.20
N THR A 19 -8.61 7.92 2.98
CA THR A 19 -8.58 8.93 4.05
C THR A 19 -9.60 8.64 5.15
N TYR A 20 -10.80 8.15 4.80
CA TYR A 20 -11.80 7.75 5.78
C TYR A 20 -11.31 6.57 6.63
N LEU A 21 -10.78 5.52 6.00
CA LEU A 21 -10.23 4.35 6.68
C LEU A 21 -9.04 4.71 7.58
N TYR A 22 -8.17 5.60 7.12
CA TYR A 22 -7.07 6.15 7.91
C TYR A 22 -7.57 6.88 9.17
N GLY A 23 -8.67 7.61 9.08
CA GLY A 23 -9.33 8.21 10.24
C GLY A 23 -9.79 7.16 11.27
N VAL A 24 -10.41 6.08 10.80
CA VAL A 24 -10.81 4.95 11.68
C VAL A 24 -9.61 4.29 12.34
N ALA A 25 -8.53 4.02 11.58
CA ALA A 25 -7.29 3.45 12.11
C ALA A 25 -6.64 4.35 13.18
N THR A 26 -6.69 5.67 12.97
CA THR A 26 -6.20 6.66 13.96
C THR A 26 -6.98 6.57 15.27
N VAL A 27 -8.31 6.43 15.22
CA VAL A 27 -9.14 6.25 16.42
C VAL A 27 -8.80 4.94 17.13
N GLN A 28 -8.58 3.85 16.39
CA GLN A 28 -8.15 2.57 16.96
C GLN A 28 -6.80 2.69 17.69
N TYR A 29 -5.85 3.40 17.09
CA TYR A 29 -4.53 3.67 17.71
C TYR A 29 -4.66 4.47 19.01
N VAL A 30 -5.45 5.55 18.97
CA VAL A 30 -5.68 6.42 20.12
C VAL A 30 -6.38 5.64 21.25
N SER A 31 -7.43 4.87 20.93
CA SER A 31 -8.14 4.03 21.89
C SER A 31 -7.22 2.99 22.55
N TYR A 32 -6.34 2.35 21.79
CA TYR A 32 -5.33 1.43 22.31
C TYR A 32 -4.37 2.11 23.31
N TYR A 33 -3.96 3.35 23.02
CA TYR A 33 -3.09 4.10 23.93
C TYR A 33 -3.81 4.48 25.24
N TYR A 34 -5.08 4.87 25.16
CA TYR A 34 -5.89 5.23 26.33
C TYR A 34 -6.22 4.04 27.22
N GLN A 35 -6.45 2.85 26.65
CA GLN A 35 -6.82 1.66 27.43
C GLN A 35 -5.66 1.04 28.23
N GLN A 36 -4.43 1.56 28.11
CA GLN A 36 -3.24 1.13 28.85
C GLN A 36 -3.09 -0.40 28.96
N PHE A 37 -3.30 -1.11 27.84
CA PHE A 37 -3.11 -2.56 27.83
C PHE A 37 -1.69 -2.93 28.28
N GLN A 38 -1.60 -3.90 29.19
CA GLN A 38 -0.37 -4.59 29.60
C GLN A 38 0.13 -5.54 28.51
N ASP A 39 0.08 -5.10 27.25
CA ASP A 39 0.50 -5.89 26.10
C ASP A 39 2.03 -5.84 25.96
N PRO A 40 2.67 -6.95 25.52
CA PRO A 40 4.12 -7.02 25.34
C PRO A 40 4.62 -5.93 24.38
N LYS A 41 5.81 -5.40 24.66
CA LYS A 41 6.42 -4.25 23.95
C LYS A 41 6.49 -4.43 22.42
N TRP A 42 6.59 -5.67 21.93
CA TRP A 42 6.57 -6.01 20.50
C TRP A 42 5.25 -5.62 19.80
N ILE A 43 4.11 -5.82 20.47
CA ILE A 43 2.78 -5.46 19.93
C ILE A 43 2.68 -3.93 19.80
N ARG A 44 3.15 -3.21 20.81
CA ARG A 44 3.15 -1.75 20.81
C ARG A 44 4.03 -1.16 19.71
N PHE A 45 5.20 -1.75 19.47
CA PHE A 45 6.08 -1.33 18.37
C PHE A 45 5.45 -1.62 17.00
N THR A 46 4.85 -2.80 16.83
CA THR A 46 4.13 -3.20 15.62
C THR A 46 3.00 -2.21 15.28
N ILE A 47 2.18 -1.85 16.27
CA ILE A 47 1.06 -0.90 16.08
C ILE A 47 1.59 0.51 15.72
N GLY A 48 2.66 0.96 16.37
CA GLY A 48 3.29 2.24 16.02
C GLY A 48 3.88 2.26 14.60
N GLY A 49 4.56 1.18 14.20
CA GLY A 49 5.09 1.04 12.84
C GLY A 49 3.99 0.98 11.79
N LEU A 50 2.88 0.30 12.10
CA LEU A 50 1.70 0.25 11.23
C LEU A 50 1.11 1.65 11.02
N PHE A 51 0.96 2.42 12.10
CA PHE A 51 0.44 3.79 12.03
C PHE A 51 1.31 4.70 11.15
N VAL A 52 2.64 4.64 11.31
CA VAL A 52 3.57 5.42 10.47
C VAL A 52 3.48 4.99 9.00
N THR A 53 3.39 3.68 8.76
CA THR A 53 3.28 3.13 7.39
C THR A 53 1.97 3.56 6.73
N ASP A 54 0.84 3.48 7.42
CA ASP A 54 -0.46 3.94 6.92
C ASP A 54 -0.50 5.45 6.67
N THR A 55 0.18 6.23 7.52
CA THR A 55 0.31 7.69 7.33
C THR A 55 1.07 7.99 6.05
N PHE A 56 2.22 7.35 5.86
CA PHE A 56 3.04 7.53 4.66
C PHE A 56 2.30 7.08 3.40
N HIS A 57 1.63 5.91 3.45
CA HIS A 57 0.82 5.39 2.35
C HIS A 57 -0.30 6.37 1.96
N SER A 58 -0.99 6.93 2.95
CA SER A 58 -2.06 7.90 2.72
C SER A 58 -1.53 9.19 2.10
N ILE A 59 -0.37 9.68 2.53
CA ILE A 59 0.30 10.84 1.92
C ILE A 59 0.65 10.55 0.45
N CYS A 60 1.19 9.37 0.15
CA CYS A 60 1.51 8.97 -1.23
C CYS A 60 0.27 8.96 -2.13
N ILE A 61 -0.86 8.42 -1.65
CA ILE A 61 -2.11 8.39 -2.41
C ILE A 61 -2.67 9.79 -2.66
N ILE A 62 -2.64 10.67 -1.65
CA ILE A 62 -3.08 12.07 -1.80
C ILE A 62 -2.17 12.81 -2.79
N TYR A 63 -0.86 12.59 -2.74
CA TYR A 63 0.08 13.18 -3.69
C TYR A 63 -0.16 12.68 -5.12
N MET A 64 -0.39 11.37 -5.31
CA MET A 64 -0.76 10.83 -6.63
C MET A 64 -2.05 11.47 -7.15
N ALA A 65 -3.05 11.64 -6.30
CA ALA A 65 -4.29 12.31 -6.67
C ALA A 65 -4.07 13.76 -7.08
N TRP A 66 -3.19 14.49 -6.37
CA TRP A 66 -2.83 15.87 -6.73
C TRP A 66 -2.18 15.94 -8.11
N VAL A 67 -1.17 15.11 -8.39
CA VAL A 67 -0.47 15.10 -9.68
C VAL A 67 -1.45 14.79 -10.83
N TYR A 68 -2.26 13.74 -10.69
CA TYR A 68 -3.20 13.35 -11.76
C TYR A 68 -4.39 14.30 -11.93
N ALA A 69 -4.85 14.97 -10.86
CA ALA A 69 -6.01 15.85 -10.91
C ALA A 69 -5.67 17.32 -11.17
N VAL A 70 -4.46 17.78 -10.82
CA VAL A 70 -4.08 19.20 -10.90
C VAL A 70 -2.99 19.42 -11.93
N GLU A 71 -1.89 18.67 -11.87
CA GLU A 71 -0.72 18.91 -12.74
C GLU A 71 -0.93 18.38 -14.16
N ASP A 72 -1.57 17.22 -14.32
CA ASP A 72 -1.80 16.57 -15.63
C ASP A 72 -3.27 16.68 -16.11
N PHE A 73 -3.98 17.73 -15.67
CA PHE A 73 -5.40 17.90 -15.99
C PHE A 73 -5.62 18.02 -17.51
N GLY A 74 -6.21 16.99 -18.11
CA GLY A 74 -6.51 16.90 -19.54
C GLY A 74 -5.50 16.11 -20.38
N ASN A 75 -4.42 15.59 -19.77
CA ASN A 75 -3.43 14.76 -20.46
C ASN A 75 -3.66 13.27 -20.18
N VAL A 76 -4.18 12.55 -21.18
CA VAL A 76 -4.52 11.12 -21.07
C VAL A 76 -3.27 10.23 -20.92
N THR A 77 -2.11 10.73 -21.37
CA THR A 77 -0.84 9.98 -21.32
C THR A 77 -0.19 10.02 -19.92
N GLY A 78 -0.45 11.08 -19.15
CA GLY A 78 0.00 11.22 -17.76
C GLY A 78 -0.58 10.13 -16.85
N LEU A 79 -1.87 9.79 -17.00
CA LEU A 79 -2.56 8.75 -16.22
C LEU A 79 -1.96 7.34 -16.34
N ILE A 80 -1.20 7.07 -17.40
CA ILE A 80 -0.57 5.76 -17.65
C ILE A 80 0.88 5.73 -17.12
N GLN A 81 1.46 6.89 -16.81
CA GLN A 81 2.80 6.95 -16.24
C GLN A 81 2.77 6.44 -14.80
N ILE A 82 3.45 5.31 -14.59
CA ILE A 82 3.73 4.77 -13.27
C ILE A 82 4.69 5.75 -12.59
N ILE A 83 4.16 6.56 -11.67
CA ILE A 83 4.97 7.46 -10.87
C ILE A 83 5.62 6.60 -9.77
N TRP A 84 6.87 6.90 -9.44
CA TRP A 84 7.69 6.23 -8.42
C TRP A 84 6.98 5.90 -7.07
N PRO A 85 6.03 6.72 -6.54
CA PRO A 85 5.28 6.37 -5.33
C PRO A 85 4.36 5.16 -5.47
N PHE A 86 3.92 4.82 -6.68
CA PHE A 86 2.92 3.76 -6.92
C PHE A 86 3.43 2.36 -6.52
N PRO A 87 4.56 1.84 -7.06
CA PRO A 87 5.07 0.53 -6.66
C PRO A 87 5.47 0.48 -5.19
N LEU A 88 6.02 1.58 -4.66
CA LEU A 88 6.42 1.66 -3.26
C LEU A 88 5.19 1.61 -2.33
N SER A 89 4.11 2.30 -2.69
CA SER A 89 2.85 2.26 -1.95
C SER A 89 2.22 0.85 -1.96
N ALA A 90 2.31 0.12 -3.08
CA ALA A 90 1.81 -1.25 -3.20
C ALA A 90 2.59 -2.22 -2.30
N ILE A 91 3.91 -2.10 -2.26
CA ILE A 91 4.77 -2.91 -1.37
C ILE A 91 4.46 -2.58 0.10
N MET A 92 4.30 -1.31 0.46
CA MET A 92 3.94 -0.94 1.83
C MET A 92 2.57 -1.47 2.25
N MET A 93 1.59 -1.48 1.34
CA MET A 93 0.26 -2.04 1.60
C MET A 93 0.33 -3.54 1.88
N THR A 94 1.14 -4.30 1.13
CA THR A 94 1.25 -5.75 1.31
C THR A 94 1.94 -6.12 2.62
N PHE A 95 2.95 -5.35 3.03
CA PHE A 95 3.57 -5.47 4.35
C PHE A 95 2.58 -5.16 5.48
N THR A 96 1.84 -4.07 5.35
CA THR A 96 0.80 -3.65 6.31
C THR A 96 -0.26 -4.74 6.46
N ALA A 97 -0.79 -5.25 5.34
CA ALA A 97 -1.79 -6.31 5.34
C ALA A 97 -1.30 -7.59 6.02
N PHE A 98 -0.05 -7.99 5.79
CA PHE A 98 0.55 -9.16 6.43
C PHE A 98 0.64 -9.00 7.95
N ILE A 99 1.12 -7.84 8.42
CA ILE A 99 1.20 -7.53 9.86
C ILE A 99 -0.19 -7.56 10.50
N VAL A 100 -1.19 -6.95 9.87
CA VAL A 100 -2.58 -6.92 10.36
C VAL A 100 -3.17 -8.34 10.43
N GLN A 101 -2.94 -9.16 9.41
CA GLN A 101 -3.45 -10.53 9.37
C GLN A 101 -2.78 -11.43 10.44
N LEU A 102 -1.46 -11.27 10.67
CA LEU A 102 -0.77 -11.94 11.76
C LEU A 102 -1.34 -11.54 13.12
N PHE A 103 -1.61 -10.24 13.32
CA PHE A 103 -2.21 -9.74 14.56
C PHE A 103 -3.63 -10.25 14.77
N LEU A 104 -4.44 -10.25 13.71
CA LEU A 104 -5.81 -10.79 13.73
C LEU A 104 -5.81 -12.29 14.07
N SER A 105 -4.91 -13.06 13.45
CA SER A 105 -4.75 -14.49 13.72
C SER A 105 -4.35 -14.74 15.18
N TYR A 106 -3.40 -13.97 15.71
CA TYR A 106 -3.00 -14.02 17.12
C TYR A 106 -4.16 -13.72 18.08
N ARG A 107 -4.93 -12.65 17.83
CA ARG A 107 -6.09 -12.29 18.67
C ARG A 107 -7.18 -13.37 18.61
N ILE A 108 -7.46 -13.95 17.44
CA ILE A 108 -8.45 -15.02 17.26
C ILE A 108 -8.04 -16.30 18.00
N LEU A 109 -6.74 -16.66 17.97
CA LEU A 109 -6.20 -17.77 18.75
C LEU A 109 -6.42 -17.58 20.25
N LEU A 110 -6.16 -16.36 20.74
CA LEU A 110 -6.33 -16.03 22.16
C LEU A 110 -7.80 -16.10 22.58
N LEU A 111 -8.72 -15.61 21.74
CA LEU A 111 -10.15 -15.50 22.06
C LEU A 111 -10.90 -16.83 21.92
N THR A 112 -10.57 -17.61 20.90
CA THR A 112 -11.35 -18.81 20.54
C THR A 112 -10.70 -20.09 21.08
N LYS A 113 -9.38 -20.09 21.33
CA LYS A 113 -8.56 -21.28 21.67
C LYS A 113 -8.71 -22.47 20.69
N LYS A 114 -9.36 -22.28 19.54
CA LYS A 114 -9.56 -23.30 18.50
C LYS A 114 -8.63 -23.03 17.32
N TYR A 115 -7.66 -23.92 17.13
CA TYR A 115 -6.70 -23.85 16.03
C TYR A 115 -7.34 -23.99 14.63
N VAL A 116 -8.55 -24.57 14.56
CA VAL A 116 -9.28 -24.83 13.31
C VAL A 116 -9.59 -23.55 12.52
N ILE A 117 -9.75 -22.39 13.18
CA ILE A 117 -10.05 -21.11 12.50
C ILE A 117 -8.77 -20.30 12.27
N ALA A 118 -7.78 -20.43 13.15
CA ALA A 118 -6.54 -19.69 13.07
C ALA A 118 -5.58 -20.18 11.98
N ILE A 119 -5.50 -21.50 11.76
CA ILE A 119 -4.62 -22.09 10.74
C ILE A 119 -5.02 -21.64 9.33
N PRO A 120 -6.30 -21.70 8.91
CA PRO A 120 -6.71 -21.19 7.59
C PRO A 120 -6.40 -19.70 7.41
N LEU A 121 -6.59 -18.88 8.45
CA LEU A 121 -6.29 -17.44 8.40
C LEU A 121 -4.79 -17.18 8.23
N ALA A 122 -3.93 -17.94 8.93
CA ALA A 122 -2.49 -17.85 8.77
C ALA A 122 -2.05 -18.26 7.35
N VAL A 123 -2.60 -19.34 6.80
CA VAL A 123 -2.31 -19.79 5.41
C VAL A 123 -2.79 -18.74 4.40
N LEU A 124 -3.99 -18.20 4.58
CA LEU A 124 -4.54 -17.16 3.71
C LEU A 124 -3.68 -15.89 3.77
N SER A 125 -3.15 -15.55 4.94
CA SER A 125 -2.26 -14.40 5.10
C SER A 125 -0.94 -14.54 4.36
N LEU A 126 -0.33 -15.73 4.40
CA LEU A 126 0.87 -16.05 3.63
C LEU A 126 0.57 -16.00 2.12
N GLY A 127 -0.58 -16.51 1.70
CA GLY A 127 -1.04 -16.43 0.31
C GLY A 127 -1.18 -15.00 -0.18
N CYS A 128 -1.81 -14.12 0.62
CA CYS A 128 -1.92 -12.68 0.32
C CYS A 128 -0.55 -11.98 0.28
N PHE A 129 0.37 -12.34 1.17
CA PHE A 129 1.70 -11.76 1.18
C PHE A 129 2.48 -12.15 -0.08
N VAL A 130 2.48 -13.44 -0.45
CA VAL A 130 3.18 -13.93 -1.65
C VAL A 130 2.59 -13.31 -2.92
N SER A 131 1.27 -13.25 -3.05
CA SER A 131 0.63 -12.64 -4.22
C SER A 131 0.90 -11.14 -4.29
N GLY A 132 0.84 -10.44 -3.16
CA GLY A 132 1.15 -9.03 -3.05
C GLY A 132 2.60 -8.69 -3.44
N MET A 133 3.56 -9.46 -2.93
CA MET A 133 4.97 -9.31 -3.27
C MET A 133 5.22 -9.59 -4.77
N PHE A 134 4.57 -10.61 -5.33
CA PHE A 134 4.68 -10.92 -6.75
C PHE A 134 4.20 -9.76 -7.63
N VAL A 135 3.05 -9.17 -7.29
CA VAL A 135 2.50 -8.00 -8.01
C VAL A 135 3.43 -6.80 -7.86
N GLY A 136 3.90 -6.49 -6.64
CA GLY A 136 4.80 -5.37 -6.40
C GLY A 136 6.10 -5.48 -7.21
N VAL A 137 6.71 -6.66 -7.25
CA VAL A 137 7.92 -6.92 -8.04
C VAL A 137 7.64 -6.78 -9.54
N LYS A 138 6.50 -7.27 -10.03
CA LYS A 138 6.13 -7.13 -11.44
C LYS A 138 5.92 -5.67 -11.84
N VAL A 139 5.29 -4.87 -10.99
CA VAL A 139 5.08 -3.44 -11.24
C VAL A 139 6.41 -2.68 -11.22
N TRP A 140 7.28 -2.96 -10.26
CA TRP A 140 8.62 -2.36 -10.21
C TRP A 140 9.44 -2.71 -11.45
N LEU A 141 9.40 -3.98 -11.87
CA LEU A 141 10.09 -4.42 -13.08
C LEU A 141 9.52 -3.71 -14.32
N ALA A 142 8.20 -3.57 -14.43
CA ALA A 142 7.56 -2.85 -15.52
C ALA A 142 7.99 -1.36 -15.58
N GLU A 143 8.08 -0.69 -14.43
CA GLU A 143 8.62 0.68 -14.34
C GLU A 143 10.06 0.74 -14.86
N THR A 144 10.93 -0.19 -14.45
CA THR A 144 12.32 -0.21 -14.92
C THR A 144 12.45 -0.50 -16.43
N HIS A 145 11.58 -1.34 -17.00
CA HIS A 145 11.53 -1.60 -18.43
C HIS A 145 11.09 -0.36 -19.21
N LEU A 146 10.08 0.37 -18.75
CA LEU A 146 9.62 1.61 -19.37
C LEU A 146 10.67 2.73 -19.26
N ALA A 147 11.35 2.82 -18.12
CA ALA A 147 12.45 3.77 -17.90
C ALA A 147 13.64 3.50 -18.84
N LEU A 148 13.96 2.23 -19.12
CA LEU A 148 15.02 1.84 -20.06
C LEU A 148 14.71 2.23 -21.52
N HIS A 149 13.45 2.13 -21.95
CA HIS A 149 13.03 2.53 -23.31
C HIS A 149 12.87 4.05 -23.49
N ALA A 150 12.69 4.80 -22.39
CA ALA A 150 12.59 6.26 -22.40
C ALA A 150 13.95 6.98 -22.40
N LEU A 151 15.04 6.29 -22.12
CA LEU A 151 16.39 6.84 -22.25
C LEU A 151 16.78 6.90 -23.74
N PRO A 152 17.05 8.09 -24.32
CA PRO A 152 17.70 8.16 -25.62
C PRO A 152 19.09 7.56 -25.46
N ILE A 153 19.27 6.34 -25.98
CA ILE A 153 20.54 5.63 -26.05
C ILE A 153 21.52 6.48 -26.89
N LYS A 154 22.22 7.43 -26.27
CA LYS A 154 23.57 7.80 -26.70
C LYS A 154 24.53 6.77 -26.11
N VAL A 155 24.52 5.56 -26.68
CA VAL A 155 25.68 4.68 -26.60
C VAL A 155 26.74 5.32 -27.47
N GLY A 156 27.48 6.24 -26.86
CA GLY A 156 28.77 6.67 -27.36
C GLY A 156 29.67 5.44 -27.34
N PHE A 157 29.83 4.81 -28.51
CA PHE A 157 31.01 4.03 -28.83
C PHE A 157 32.23 4.94 -28.59
N LYS A 158 32.83 4.85 -27.41
CA LYS A 158 34.16 5.40 -27.17
C LYS A 158 35.13 4.32 -27.61
N GLY A 159 35.52 4.40 -28.89
CA GLY A 159 36.66 3.68 -29.41
C GLY A 159 37.91 3.99 -28.59
N HIS A 160 38.61 2.94 -28.22
CA HIS A 160 40.03 2.95 -27.93
C HIS A 160 40.64 1.80 -28.75
#